data_AF-A0A968LF03-F1
#
_entry.id   AF-A0A968LF03-F1
#
_cell.length_a   1.000
_cell.length_b   1.000
_cell.length_c   1.000
_cell.angle_alpha   90.00
_cell.angle_beta   90.00
_cell.angle_gamma   90.00
#
_symmetry.space_group_name_H-M   'P 1'
#
loop_
_entity.id
_entity.type
_entity.pdbx_description
1 polymer ?
#
loop_
_entity_poly.entity_id
_entity_poly.type
_entity_poly.pdbx_seq_one_letter_code
_entity_poly.pdbx_strand_id
1 'polypeptide(L)'
;MDTIDRVSIWAIVILIISSFALITGHMGEAKPERQTQQRTGTADVPAVRGDLDSRVKLVRNLMDADNFGRAEALLKELIQQYPYEGEPHMLMGDVFMRKQDPVKAMFEFKEATDLNPDYLDKKTPLFQGKKLKTAVKEALDEIDRRMRLNPGDESMKSDRKTIYYLQRRIAGSCS
;
A
#
# COMPACT_ATOMS: atom_id res chain seq x y z
N MET A 1 8.81 -46.93 46.11
CA MET A 1 9.10 -45.65 45.42
C MET A 1 10.49 -45.78 44.86
N ASP A 2 10.51 -46.25 43.62
CA ASP A 2 11.39 -47.29 43.16
C ASP A 2 12.58 -46.72 42.40
N THR A 3 13.73 -47.36 42.52
CA THR A 3 15.01 -46.89 41.93
C THR A 3 14.93 -46.73 40.41
N ILE A 4 13.99 -47.43 39.77
CA ILE A 4 13.70 -47.40 38.33
C ILE A 4 13.07 -46.05 37.91
N ASP A 5 12.25 -45.43 38.75
CA ASP A 5 11.68 -44.10 38.45
C ASP A 5 12.75 -43.02 38.46
N ARG A 6 13.72 -43.12 39.39
CA ARG A 6 14.81 -42.13 39.48
C ARG A 6 15.71 -42.21 38.24
N VAL A 7 16.02 -43.42 37.77
CA VAL A 7 16.82 -43.61 36.53
C VAL A 7 16.08 -43.07 35.31
N SER A 8 14.77 -43.28 35.23
CA SER A 8 13.94 -42.77 34.13
C SER A 8 13.84 -41.24 34.14
N ILE A 9 13.74 -40.62 35.32
CA ILE A 9 13.77 -39.16 35.48
C ILE A 9 15.12 -38.59 35.03
N TRP A 10 16.24 -39.21 35.43
CA TRP A 10 17.56 -38.75 35.01
C TRP A 10 17.79 -38.88 33.49
N ALA A 11 17.27 -39.94 32.86
CA ALA A 11 17.33 -40.11 31.41
C ALA A 11 16.53 -39.02 30.67
N ILE A 12 15.35 -38.66 31.17
CA ILE A 12 14.52 -37.57 30.60
C ILE A 12 15.20 -36.21 30.78
N VAL A 13 15.81 -35.95 31.93
CA VAL A 13 16.54 -34.69 32.17
C VAL A 13 17.74 -34.57 31.24
N ILE A 14 18.51 -35.64 31.01
CA ILE A 14 19.63 -35.65 30.06
C ILE A 14 19.15 -35.43 28.63
N LEU A 15 18.03 -36.05 28.22
CA LEU A 15 17.42 -35.83 26.91
C LEU A 15 16.96 -34.39 26.73
N ILE A 16 16.32 -33.79 27.73
CA ILE A 16 15.88 -32.38 27.69
C ILE A 16 17.09 -31.45 27.59
N ILE A 17 18.15 -31.67 28.38
CA ILE A 17 19.38 -30.86 28.33
C ILE A 17 20.09 -31.02 26.96
N SER A 18 20.14 -32.24 26.40
CA SER A 18 20.71 -32.46 25.06
C SER A 18 19.89 -31.78 23.95
N SER A 19 18.56 -31.74 24.08
CA SER A 19 17.68 -31.02 23.15
C SER A 19 17.84 -29.50 23.30
N PHE A 20 18.06 -29.02 24.53
CA PHE A 20 18.25 -27.60 24.81
C PHE A 20 19.60 -27.09 24.28
N ALA A 21 20.65 -27.92 24.33
CA ALA A 21 21.96 -27.64 23.75
C ALA A 21 21.93 -27.54 22.21
N LEU A 22 21.04 -28.29 21.54
CA LEU A 22 20.84 -28.19 20.09
C LEU A 22 20.01 -26.97 19.66
N ILE A 23 19.17 -26.44 20.54
CA ILE A 23 18.36 -25.23 20.27
C ILE A 23 19.18 -23.95 20.51
N THR A 24 20.15 -23.97 21.42
CA THR A 24 20.96 -22.78 21.79
C THR A 24 22.25 -22.63 20.98
N GLY A 25 22.63 -23.63 20.17
CA GLY A 25 23.87 -23.64 19.40
C GLY A 25 23.84 -22.96 18.02
N HIS A 26 22.72 -22.38 17.58
CA HIS A 26 22.62 -21.75 16.25
C HIS A 26 22.30 -20.24 16.27
N MET A 27 22.37 -19.60 17.44
CA MET A 27 22.19 -18.15 17.58
C MET A 27 23.53 -17.41 17.44
N GLY A 28 24.17 -17.58 16.27
CA GLY A 28 25.12 -16.59 15.77
C GLY A 28 24.34 -15.36 15.32
N GLU A 29 24.77 -14.18 15.77
CA GLU A 29 24.07 -12.91 15.65
C GLU A 29 23.50 -12.65 14.24
N ALA A 30 22.18 -12.62 14.14
CA ALA A 30 21.49 -11.88 13.09
C ALA A 30 20.62 -10.82 13.78
N LYS A 31 21.24 -9.69 14.08
CA LYS A 31 20.52 -8.43 14.23
C LYS A 31 19.64 -8.31 12.98
N PRO A 32 18.30 -8.14 13.06
CA PRO A 32 17.56 -7.69 11.91
C PRO A 32 17.95 -6.23 11.77
N GLU A 33 19.07 -5.95 11.10
CA GLU A 33 19.13 -4.74 10.32
C GLU A 33 17.85 -4.78 9.48
N ARG A 34 16.98 -3.78 9.69
CA ARG A 34 16.05 -3.38 8.66
C ARG A 34 16.93 -3.01 7.48
N GLN A 35 17.31 -4.01 6.70
CA GLN A 35 17.64 -3.84 5.31
C GLN A 35 16.39 -3.19 4.75
N THR A 36 16.51 -1.89 4.55
CA THR A 36 15.77 -1.14 3.56
C THR A 36 15.97 -1.91 2.26
N GLN A 37 15.18 -2.97 2.08
CA GLN A 37 15.00 -3.63 0.81
C GLN A 37 14.32 -2.57 -0.05
N GLN A 38 15.17 -1.72 -0.63
CA GLN A 38 15.04 -1.33 -2.02
C GLN A 38 14.59 -2.60 -2.73
N ARG A 39 13.29 -2.67 -3.03
CA ARG A 39 12.76 -3.61 -3.99
C ARG A 39 13.44 -3.27 -5.29
N THR A 40 14.61 -3.86 -5.50
CA THR A 40 15.26 -4.01 -6.79
C THR A 40 14.42 -4.99 -7.59
N GLY A 41 13.27 -4.50 -8.07
CA GLY A 41 12.55 -5.10 -9.18
C GLY A 41 13.20 -4.64 -10.46
N THR A 42 13.79 -5.60 -11.17
CA THR A 42 14.45 -5.52 -12.50
C THR A 42 15.84 -4.88 -12.50
N ALA A 43 16.80 -5.54 -13.13
CA ALA A 43 18.19 -5.11 -13.23
C ALA A 43 18.46 -4.31 -14.53
N ASP A 44 17.46 -3.55 -15.00
CA ASP A 44 17.50 -2.69 -16.21
C ASP A 44 17.09 -1.22 -15.92
N VAL A 45 17.22 -0.80 -14.67
CA VAL A 45 16.48 0.31 -14.02
C VAL A 45 16.64 1.73 -14.59
N PRO A 46 17.79 2.20 -15.13
CA PRO A 46 17.92 3.64 -15.42
C PRO A 46 17.05 4.14 -16.58
N ALA A 47 16.96 3.37 -17.66
CA ALA A 47 16.25 3.78 -18.87
C ALA A 47 14.72 3.64 -18.71
N VAL A 48 14.28 2.54 -18.10
CA VAL A 48 12.84 2.25 -17.85
C VAL A 48 12.24 3.27 -16.88
N ARG A 49 12.98 3.62 -15.82
CA ARG A 49 12.57 4.68 -14.88
C ARG A 49 12.63 6.07 -15.52
N GLY A 50 13.60 6.31 -16.41
CA GLY A 50 13.70 7.55 -17.17
C GLY A 50 12.51 7.82 -18.09
N ASP A 51 11.97 6.80 -18.76
CA ASP A 51 10.76 6.93 -19.58
C ASP A 51 9.53 7.26 -18.72
N LEU A 52 9.30 6.52 -17.63
CA LEU A 52 8.22 6.77 -16.67
C LEU A 52 8.27 8.21 -16.15
N ASP A 53 9.42 8.64 -15.64
CA ASP A 53 9.60 10.00 -15.10
C ASP A 53 9.28 11.08 -16.16
N SER A 54 9.68 10.85 -17.41
CA SER A 54 9.46 11.78 -18.51
C SER A 54 7.97 11.88 -18.89
N ARG A 55 7.27 10.75 -18.95
CA ARG A 55 5.84 10.70 -19.26
C ARG A 55 4.99 11.20 -18.10
N VAL A 56 5.40 10.96 -16.86
CA VAL A 56 4.78 11.56 -15.66
C VAL A 56 4.89 13.10 -15.68
N LYS A 57 6.04 13.66 -16.08
CA LYS A 57 6.17 15.12 -16.28
C LYS A 57 5.19 15.63 -17.34
N LEU A 58 5.02 14.89 -18.44
CA LEU A 58 4.04 15.25 -19.47
C LEU A 58 2.60 15.20 -18.92
N VAL A 59 2.25 14.19 -18.12
CA VAL A 59 0.94 14.13 -17.43
C VAL A 59 0.71 15.38 -16.59
N ARG A 60 1.69 15.78 -15.77
CA ARG A 60 1.58 17.00 -14.94
C ARG A 60 1.36 18.25 -15.79
N ASN A 61 2.13 18.43 -16.86
CA ASN A 61 1.94 19.55 -17.78
C ASN A 61 0.54 19.55 -18.42
N LEU A 62 0.01 18.37 -18.77
CA LEU A 62 -1.36 18.26 -19.30
C LEU A 62 -2.39 18.63 -18.24
N MET A 63 -2.18 18.25 -16.97
CA MET A 63 -3.07 18.62 -15.87
C MET A 63 -3.01 20.13 -15.56
N ASP A 64 -1.83 20.74 -15.60
CA ASP A 64 -1.65 22.18 -15.40
C ASP A 64 -2.29 23.01 -16.52
N ALA A 65 -2.42 22.41 -17.71
CA ALA A 65 -3.15 22.97 -18.85
C ALA A 65 -4.66 22.58 -18.87
N ASP A 66 -5.19 22.04 -17.77
CA ASP A 66 -6.57 21.53 -17.62
C ASP A 66 -6.98 20.48 -18.69
N ASN A 67 -6.01 19.85 -19.34
CA ASN A 67 -6.22 18.84 -20.38
C ASN A 67 -6.36 17.44 -19.77
N PHE A 68 -7.37 17.28 -18.90
CA PHE A 68 -7.60 16.07 -18.13
C PHE A 68 -7.90 14.84 -19.00
N GLY A 69 -8.50 15.02 -20.18
CA GLY A 69 -8.78 13.91 -21.10
C GLY A 69 -7.51 13.26 -21.64
N ARG A 70 -6.52 14.06 -22.04
CA ARG A 70 -5.22 13.55 -22.50
C ARG A 70 -4.38 13.01 -21.35
N ALA A 71 -4.43 13.66 -20.17
CA ALA A 71 -3.78 13.15 -18.98
C ALA A 71 -4.30 11.75 -18.60
N GLU A 72 -5.63 11.55 -18.59
CA GLU A 72 -6.25 10.26 -18.32
C GLU A 72 -5.85 9.19 -19.35
N ALA A 73 -5.81 9.52 -20.64
CA ALA A 73 -5.38 8.58 -21.68
C ALA A 73 -3.92 8.13 -21.49
N LEU A 74 -3.02 9.08 -21.26
CA LEU A 74 -1.60 8.78 -21.02
C LEU A 74 -1.39 7.98 -19.73
N LEU A 75 -2.15 8.28 -18.68
CA LEU A 75 -2.09 7.53 -17.43
C LEU A 75 -2.58 6.09 -17.57
N LYS A 76 -3.59 5.82 -18.42
CA LYS A 76 -4.01 4.44 -18.73
C LYS A 76 -2.89 3.65 -19.40
N GLU A 77 -2.17 4.26 -20.33
CA GLU A 77 -1.00 3.62 -20.95
C GLU A 77 0.13 3.38 -19.92
N LEU A 78 0.38 4.35 -19.03
CA LEU A 78 1.39 4.21 -17.98
C LEU A 78 1.06 3.09 -17.00
N ILE A 79 -0.20 2.98 -16.57
CA ILE A 79 -0.64 1.91 -15.67
C ILE A 79 -0.46 0.53 -16.33
N GLN A 80 -0.73 0.41 -17.63
CA GLN A 80 -0.52 -0.85 -18.36
C GLN A 80 0.95 -1.23 -18.50
N GLN A 81 1.83 -0.25 -18.73
CA GLN A 81 3.26 -0.48 -18.94
C GLN A 81 4.01 -0.65 -17.61
N TYR A 82 3.54 0.00 -16.55
CA TYR A 82 4.16 0.04 -15.23
C TYR A 82 3.16 -0.42 -14.15
N PRO A 83 2.69 -1.68 -14.19
CA PRO A 83 1.60 -2.16 -13.33
C PRO A 83 1.95 -2.24 -11.83
N TYR A 84 3.22 -2.07 -11.47
CA TYR A 84 3.70 -2.11 -10.09
C TYR A 84 4.06 -0.73 -9.54
N GLU A 85 3.86 0.33 -10.32
CA GLU A 85 4.19 1.70 -9.92
C GLU A 85 2.95 2.42 -9.41
N GLY A 86 3.03 2.97 -8.20
CA GLY A 86 1.90 3.66 -7.56
C GLY A 86 1.68 5.09 -8.07
N GLU A 87 2.68 5.72 -8.69
CA GLU A 87 2.61 7.12 -9.11
C GLU A 87 1.58 7.38 -10.23
N PRO A 88 1.47 6.56 -11.28
CA PRO A 88 0.39 6.70 -12.27
C PRO A 88 -1.00 6.63 -11.63
N HIS A 89 -1.24 5.72 -10.69
CA HIS A 89 -2.51 5.65 -9.96
C HIS A 89 -2.74 6.90 -9.09
N MET A 90 -1.70 7.42 -8.41
CA MET A 90 -1.81 8.65 -7.63
C MET A 90 -2.22 9.85 -8.51
N LEU A 91 -1.62 9.98 -9.69
CA LEU A 91 -1.93 11.04 -10.65
C LEU A 91 -3.33 10.85 -11.28
N MET A 92 -3.76 9.62 -11.53
CA MET A 92 -5.12 9.34 -12.01
C MET A 92 -6.16 9.75 -10.97
N GLY A 93 -5.90 9.49 -9.69
CA GLY A 93 -6.71 9.99 -8.59
C GLY A 93 -6.81 11.53 -8.61
N ASP A 94 -5.68 12.23 -8.78
CA ASP A 94 -5.67 13.70 -8.90
C ASP A 94 -6.50 14.21 -10.10
N VAL A 95 -6.41 13.54 -11.25
CA VAL A 95 -7.23 13.83 -12.43
C VAL A 95 -8.72 13.69 -12.12
N PHE A 96 -9.14 12.61 -11.45
CA PHE A 96 -10.54 12.42 -11.09
C PHE A 96 -11.03 13.44 -10.06
N MET A 97 -10.19 13.85 -9.10
CA MET A 97 -10.54 14.94 -8.19
C MET A 97 -10.75 16.27 -8.93
N ARG A 98 -9.89 16.60 -9.91
CA ARG A 98 -10.05 17.79 -10.77
C ARG A 98 -11.32 17.73 -11.62
N LYS A 99 -11.74 16.53 -12.04
CA LYS A 99 -12.99 16.28 -12.75
C LYS A 99 -14.22 16.18 -11.83
N GLN A 100 -14.08 16.44 -10.54
CA GLN A 100 -15.15 16.32 -9.53
C GLN A 100 -15.78 14.93 -9.46
N ASP A 101 -14.98 13.87 -9.67
CA ASP A 101 -15.38 12.47 -9.54
C ASP A 101 -14.62 11.80 -8.37
N PRO A 102 -14.93 12.15 -7.11
CA PRO A 102 -14.18 11.67 -5.96
C PRO A 102 -14.33 10.16 -5.74
N VAL A 103 -15.43 9.55 -6.23
CA VAL A 103 -15.64 8.10 -6.15
C VAL A 103 -14.62 7.35 -7.00
N LYS A 104 -14.37 7.78 -8.24
CA LYS A 104 -13.27 7.18 -9.04
C LYS A 104 -11.90 7.50 -8.48
N ALA A 105 -11.69 8.72 -7.99
CA ALA A 105 -10.43 9.11 -7.38
C ALA A 105 -10.06 8.20 -6.20
N MET A 106 -11.04 7.85 -5.37
CA MET A 106 -10.86 6.91 -4.24
C MET A 106 -10.25 5.58 -4.68
N PHE A 107 -10.73 4.97 -5.77
CA PHE A 107 -10.23 3.69 -6.25
C PHE A 107 -8.78 3.79 -6.71
N GLU A 108 -8.44 4.83 -7.46
CA GLU A 108 -7.06 5.05 -7.92
C GLU A 108 -6.12 5.32 -6.75
N PHE A 109 -6.56 6.12 -5.78
CA PHE A 109 -5.79 6.36 -4.57
C PHE A 109 -5.60 5.11 -3.73
N LYS A 110 -6.57 4.20 -3.69
CA LYS A 110 -6.41 2.88 -3.06
C LYS A 110 -5.26 2.14 -3.70
N GLU A 111 -5.29 1.93 -5.01
CA GLU A 111 -4.23 1.22 -5.73
C GLU A 111 -2.86 1.90 -5.55
N ALA A 112 -2.81 3.23 -5.62
CA ALA A 112 -1.58 3.99 -5.39
C ALA A 112 -0.98 3.71 -4.00
N THR A 113 -1.79 3.77 -2.94
CA THR A 113 -1.32 3.52 -1.57
C THR A 113 -0.99 2.06 -1.31
N ASP A 114 -1.64 1.13 -2.01
CA ASP A 114 -1.37 -0.31 -1.90
C ASP A 114 -0.04 -0.68 -2.55
N LEU A 115 0.26 -0.09 -3.71
CA LEU A 115 1.52 -0.24 -4.43
C LEU A 115 2.68 0.47 -3.73
N ASN A 116 2.44 1.69 -3.23
CA ASN A 116 3.44 2.48 -2.54
C ASN A 116 2.93 3.03 -1.18
N PRO A 117 3.26 2.35 -0.06
CA PRO A 117 2.89 2.79 1.28
C PRO A 117 3.49 4.13 1.71
N ASP A 118 4.57 4.61 1.07
CA ASP A 118 5.24 5.87 1.44
C ASP A 118 4.32 7.08 1.24
N TYR A 119 3.32 6.98 0.36
CA TYR A 119 2.27 8.00 0.22
C TYR A 119 1.49 8.27 1.51
N LEU A 120 1.54 7.36 2.49
CA LEU A 120 0.91 7.54 3.80
C LEU A 120 1.93 7.77 4.93
N ASP A 121 3.21 7.49 4.73
CA ASP A 121 4.24 7.73 5.74
C ASP A 121 4.69 9.20 5.74
N LYS A 122 4.35 9.92 6.82
CA LYS A 122 4.70 11.33 7.06
C LYS A 122 6.20 11.62 7.05
N LYS A 123 7.05 10.60 7.20
CA LYS A 123 8.51 10.74 7.23
C LYS A 123 9.12 10.73 5.84
N THR A 124 8.32 10.48 4.81
CA THR A 124 8.79 10.42 3.42
C THR A 124 8.46 11.72 2.67
N PRO A 125 9.25 12.09 1.66
CA PRO A 125 8.92 13.21 0.79
C PRO A 125 7.71 12.94 -0.12
N LEU A 126 7.26 11.68 -0.21
CA LEU A 126 6.12 11.28 -1.03
C LEU A 126 4.78 11.48 -0.32
N PHE A 127 4.77 11.75 0.99
CA PHE A 127 3.56 11.82 1.80
C PHE A 127 2.41 12.63 1.17
N GLN A 128 1.25 11.97 0.98
CA GLN A 128 0.01 12.52 0.43
C GLN A 128 -1.16 12.46 1.43
N GLY A 129 -0.94 12.08 2.70
CA GLY A 129 -2.03 11.72 3.62
C GLY A 129 -3.12 12.78 3.82
N LYS A 130 -2.78 14.08 3.79
CA LYS A 130 -3.78 15.17 3.86
C LYS A 130 -4.70 15.20 2.62
N LYS A 131 -4.11 15.05 1.43
CA LYS A 131 -4.85 14.99 0.16
C LYS A 131 -5.78 13.78 0.17
N LEU A 132 -5.23 12.61 0.49
CA LEU A 132 -5.97 11.35 0.53
C LEU A 132 -7.14 11.41 1.52
N LYS A 133 -6.93 11.98 2.70
CA LYS A 133 -8.01 12.20 3.69
C LYS A 133 -9.15 13.07 3.13
N THR A 134 -8.81 14.09 2.36
CA THR A 134 -9.81 15.00 1.75
C THR A 134 -10.61 14.27 0.68
N ALA A 135 -9.92 13.58 -0.25
CA ALA A 135 -10.57 12.81 -1.31
C ALA A 135 -11.48 11.70 -0.76
N VAL A 136 -11.01 10.96 0.25
CA VAL A 136 -11.81 9.90 0.91
C VAL A 136 -13.05 10.47 1.59
N LYS A 137 -12.96 11.68 2.17
CA LYS A 137 -14.13 12.34 2.75
C LYS A 137 -15.14 12.71 1.66
N GLU A 138 -14.70 13.37 0.59
CA GLU A 138 -15.58 13.77 -0.51
C GLU A 138 -16.24 12.57 -1.20
N ALA A 139 -15.50 11.46 -1.35
CA ALA A 139 -16.03 10.22 -1.88
C ALA A 139 -17.10 9.61 -0.98
N LEU A 140 -16.90 9.64 0.35
CA LEU A 140 -17.91 9.18 1.31
C LEU A 140 -19.19 10.02 1.24
N ASP A 141 -19.06 11.35 1.23
CA ASP A 141 -20.20 12.26 1.16
C ASP A 141 -21.04 12.01 -0.11
N GLU A 142 -20.39 11.76 -1.25
CA GLU A 142 -21.05 11.44 -2.51
C GLU A 142 -21.70 10.04 -2.49
N ILE A 143 -21.03 9.03 -1.94
CA ILE A 143 -21.60 7.68 -1.79
C ILE A 143 -22.85 7.74 -0.89
N ASP A 144 -22.78 8.45 0.24
CA ASP A 144 -23.91 8.60 1.17
C ASP A 144 -25.09 9.34 0.51
N ARG A 145 -24.81 10.33 -0.35
CA ARG A 145 -25.84 10.98 -1.18
C ARG A 145 -26.49 9.99 -2.13
N ARG A 146 -25.71 9.20 -2.86
CA ARG A 146 -26.23 8.19 -3.82
C ARG A 146 -27.05 7.11 -3.11
N MET A 147 -26.61 6.63 -1.96
CA MET A 147 -27.33 5.65 -1.15
C MET A 147 -28.68 6.17 -0.65
N ARG A 148 -28.78 7.47 -0.29
CA ARG A 148 -30.08 8.07 0.08
C ARG A 148 -31.06 8.11 -1.10
N LEU A 149 -30.55 8.36 -2.30
CA LEU A 149 -31.36 8.42 -3.52
C LEU A 149 -31.76 7.04 -4.04
N ASN A 150 -30.89 6.03 -3.85
CA ASN A 150 -31.15 4.65 -4.23
C ASN A 150 -30.67 3.66 -3.15
N PRO A 151 -31.48 3.42 -2.10
CA PRO A 151 -31.09 2.57 -0.97
C PRO A 151 -30.87 1.09 -1.32
N GLY A 152 -31.35 0.63 -2.48
CA GLY A 152 -31.25 -0.75 -2.95
C GLY A 152 -29.98 -1.06 -3.75
N ASP A 153 -29.15 -0.05 -4.06
CA ASP A 153 -27.94 -0.26 -4.85
C ASP A 153 -26.85 -0.95 -4.04
N GLU A 154 -26.57 -2.21 -4.38
CA GLU A 154 -25.55 -3.00 -3.71
C GLU A 154 -24.12 -2.53 -4.02
N SER A 155 -23.89 -1.84 -5.15
CA SER A 155 -22.55 -1.37 -5.52
C SER A 155 -22.02 -0.38 -4.47
N MET A 156 -22.90 0.46 -3.93
CA MET A 156 -22.55 1.46 -2.91
C MET A 156 -22.10 0.83 -1.59
N LYS A 157 -22.55 -0.39 -1.27
CA LYS A 157 -22.05 -1.13 -0.09
C LYS A 157 -20.59 -1.53 -0.29
N SER A 158 -20.19 -1.86 -1.51
CA SER A 158 -18.79 -2.18 -1.85
C SER A 158 -17.93 -0.93 -1.76
N ASP A 159 -18.37 0.18 -2.34
CA ASP A 159 -17.63 1.45 -2.32
C ASP A 159 -17.38 1.93 -0.88
N ARG A 160 -18.37 1.78 0.00
CA ARG A 160 -18.22 2.12 1.42
C ARG A 160 -17.18 1.25 2.14
N LYS A 161 -17.03 -0.03 1.77
CA LYS A 161 -15.95 -0.88 2.29
C LYS A 161 -14.57 -0.33 1.89
N THR A 162 -14.44 0.14 0.65
CA THR A 162 -13.20 0.79 0.16
C THR A 162 -12.88 2.07 0.93
N ILE A 163 -13.89 2.89 1.24
CA ILE A 163 -13.72 4.07 2.11
C ILE A 163 -13.13 3.67 3.46
N TYR A 164 -13.74 2.69 4.15
CA TYR A 164 -13.27 2.28 5.48
C TYR A 164 -11.86 1.70 5.45
N TYR A 165 -11.51 0.98 4.38
CA TYR A 165 -10.16 0.50 4.14
C TYR A 165 -9.15 1.65 4.09
N LEU A 166 -9.42 2.66 3.26
CA LEU A 166 -8.55 3.83 3.11
C LEU A 166 -8.48 4.66 4.40
N GLN A 167 -9.60 4.87 5.10
CA GLN A 167 -9.63 5.55 6.39
C GLN A 167 -8.74 4.85 7.41
N ARG A 168 -8.80 3.51 7.49
CA ARG A 168 -7.94 2.72 8.37
C ARG A 168 -6.46 2.87 8.01
N ARG A 169 -6.12 2.77 6.72
CA ARG A 169 -4.74 2.95 6.25
C ARG A 169 -4.21 4.34 6.62
N ILE A 170 -4.95 5.39 6.30
CA ILE A 170 -4.57 6.79 6.59
C ILE A 170 -4.39 7.02 8.10
N ALA A 171 -5.28 6.46 8.93
CA ALA A 171 -5.20 6.60 10.39
C ALA A 171 -3.97 5.85 10.96
N GLY A 172 -3.67 4.66 10.45
CA GLY A 172 -2.53 3.85 10.89
C GLY A 172 -1.17 4.49 10.58
N SER A 173 -1.09 5.35 9.56
CA SER A 173 0.16 6.02 9.18
C SER A 173 0.42 7.33 9.93
N CYS A 174 -0.41 7.68 10.91
CA CYS A 174 -0.27 8.89 11.72
C CYS A 174 0.54 8.71 13.03
N SER A 175 1.07 7.51 13.31
CA SER A 175 1.84 7.16 14.53
C SER A 175 3.35 7.39 14.42
#